data_AF-A0A9Q6Z1N1-F1
#
_entry.id   AF-A0A9Q6Z1N1-F1
#
_cell.length_a   1.000
_cell.length_b   1.000
_cell.length_c   1.000
_cell.angle_alpha   90.00
_cell.angle_beta   90.00
_cell.angle_gamma   90.00
#
_symmetry.space_group_name_H-M   'P 1'
#
loop_
_entity.id
_entity.type
_entity.pdbx_description
1 polymer ?
#
loop_
_entity_poly.entity_id
_entity_poly.type
_entity_poly.pdbx_seq_one_letter_code
_entity_poly.pdbx_strand_id
1 'polypeptide(L)'
;MLPPIRITTFDKTYLRDQFDCGSRPLNLYLQKQVSQDIKRRIAPCFTVIDENKRILGYYTLASTSIPLVSLPENLKKKLPRYPSVPAVLLGRLAVDKQVSIFI
;
A
#
# COMPACT_ATOMS: atom_id res chain seq x y z
N MET A 1 12.52 21.96 5.48
CA MET A 1 11.96 21.19 6.62
C MET A 1 10.70 20.51 6.09
N LEU A 2 10.64 19.18 6.09
CA LEU A 2 9.41 18.49 5.69
C LEU A 2 8.31 18.84 6.71
N PRO A 3 7.09 19.16 6.28
CA PRO A 3 5.98 19.32 7.22
C PRO A 3 5.84 18.03 8.04
N PRO A 4 5.35 18.09 9.28
CA PRO A 4 5.18 16.89 10.09
C PRO A 4 4.22 15.92 9.38
N ILE A 5 4.76 14.77 8.98
CA ILE A 5 4.02 13.69 8.32
C ILE A 5 3.70 12.59 9.31
N ARG A 6 2.54 11.94 9.15
CA ARG A 6 2.13 10.80 9.98
C ARG A 6 1.70 9.64 9.10
N ILE A 7 2.08 8.44 9.50
CA ILE A 7 1.58 7.20 8.90
C ILE A 7 0.43 6.70 9.78
N THR A 8 -0.72 6.44 9.18
CA THR A 8 -1.94 5.99 9.87
C THR A 8 -2.74 5.06 8.97
N THR A 9 -3.72 4.36 9.55
CA THR A 9 -4.73 3.65 8.74
C THR A 9 -5.57 4.66 7.96
N PHE A 10 -6.04 4.28 6.77
CA PHE A 10 -6.90 5.13 5.95
C PHE A 10 -8.18 5.49 6.72
N ASP A 11 -8.52 6.78 6.69
CA ASP A 11 -9.77 7.31 7.22
C ASP A 11 -10.51 8.12 6.13
N LYS A 12 -11.85 8.10 6.19
CA LYS A 12 -12.68 8.80 5.18
C LYS A 12 -12.61 10.32 5.28
N THR A 13 -12.12 10.87 6.39
CA THR A 13 -11.94 12.32 6.57
C THR A 13 -10.70 12.87 5.87
N TYR A 14 -9.85 12.02 5.27
CA TYR A 14 -8.67 12.46 4.51
C TYR A 14 -9.03 12.92 3.10
N LEU A 15 -8.27 13.88 2.58
CA LEU A 15 -8.51 14.54 1.29
C LEU A 15 -8.08 13.67 0.09
N ARG A 16 -8.73 12.52 -0.08
CA ARG A 16 -8.39 11.52 -1.11
C ARG A 16 -8.69 11.97 -2.55
N ASP A 17 -9.64 12.87 -2.75
CA ASP A 17 -10.07 13.31 -4.08
C ASP A 17 -9.02 14.18 -4.78
N GLN A 18 -8.10 14.75 -4.01
CA GLN A 18 -6.99 15.57 -4.51
C GLN A 18 -5.72 14.75 -4.79
N PHE A 19 -5.69 13.47 -4.42
CA PHE A 19 -4.51 12.63 -4.58
C PHE A 19 -4.23 12.33 -6.06
N ASP A 20 -2.99 12.56 -6.48
CA ASP A 20 -2.52 12.23 -7.80
C ASP A 20 -1.07 11.75 -7.81
N CYS A 21 -0.86 10.46 -8.00
CA CYS A 21 0.46 9.85 -8.17
C CYS A 21 0.89 9.70 -9.64
N GLY A 22 0.15 10.28 -10.59
CA GLY A 22 0.37 10.11 -12.04
C GLY A 22 -0.18 8.81 -12.62
N SER A 23 -0.56 7.84 -11.78
CA SER A 23 -1.18 6.58 -12.21
C SER A 23 -2.68 6.60 -11.99
N ARG A 24 -3.45 6.74 -13.08
CA ARG A 24 -4.92 6.76 -13.03
C ARG A 24 -5.53 5.56 -12.29
N PRO A 25 -5.09 4.30 -12.48
CA PRO A 25 -5.62 3.17 -11.72
C PRO A 25 -5.41 3.28 -10.20
N LEU A 26 -4.24 3.78 -9.77
CA LEU A 26 -3.93 3.96 -8.34
C LEU A 26 -4.75 5.12 -7.74
N ASN A 27 -4.87 6.24 -8.45
CA ASN A 27 -5.69 7.37 -8.03
C ASN A 27 -7.16 6.94 -7.85
N LEU A 28 -7.73 6.27 -8.85
CA LEU A 28 -9.14 5.82 -8.80
C LEU A 28 -9.39 4.82 -7.68
N TYR A 29 -8.44 3.93 -7.41
CA TYR A 29 -8.54 2.99 -6.30
C TYR A 29 -8.69 3.73 -4.97
N LEU A 30 -7.80 4.68 -4.68
CA LEU A 30 -7.84 5.44 -3.43
C LEU A 30 -9.13 6.27 -3.32
N GLN A 31 -9.54 6.92 -4.41
CA GLN A 31 -10.71 7.81 -4.44
C GLN A 31 -12.03 7.03 -4.28
N LYS A 32 -12.16 5.87 -4.94
CA LYS A 32 -13.48 5.22 -5.11
C LYS A 32 -13.61 3.86 -4.42
N GLN A 33 -12.52 3.12 -4.26
CA GLN A 33 -12.57 1.70 -3.90
C GLN A 33 -12.07 1.39 -2.50
N VAL A 34 -11.04 2.09 -2.03
CA VAL A 34 -10.32 1.75 -0.77
C VAL A 34 -11.23 1.55 0.44
N SER A 35 -12.27 2.37 0.61
CA SER A 35 -13.19 2.26 1.75
C SER A 35 -14.01 0.97 1.73
N GLN A 36 -14.32 0.46 0.53
CA GLN A 36 -15.07 -0.79 0.37
C GLN A 36 -14.17 -1.99 0.70
N ASP A 37 -12.93 -1.96 0.22
CA ASP A 37 -11.95 -3.01 0.47
C ASP A 37 -11.60 -3.11 1.96
N ILE A 38 -11.44 -1.98 2.65
CA ILE A 38 -11.25 -1.95 4.12
C ILE A 38 -12.48 -2.52 4.82
N LYS A 39 -13.69 -2.07 4.45
CA LYS A 39 -14.95 -2.54 5.05
C LYS A 39 -15.12 -4.06 4.90
N ARG A 40 -14.72 -4.60 3.75
CA ARG A 40 -14.77 -6.03 3.44
C ARG A 40 -13.56 -6.81 3.98
N ARG A 41 -12.62 -6.14 4.65
CA ARG A 41 -11.36 -6.72 5.16
C ARG A 41 -10.53 -7.40 4.07
N ILE A 42 -10.60 -6.90 2.84
CA ILE A 42 -9.86 -7.42 1.69
C ILE A 42 -8.40 -7.00 1.76
N ALA A 43 -8.14 -5.72 1.98
CA ALA A 43 -6.80 -5.17 2.09
C ALA A 43 -6.80 -3.97 3.05
N PRO A 44 -6.11 -4.04 4.20
CA PRO A 44 -5.82 -2.82 4.98
C PRO A 44 -5.08 -1.80 4.12
N CYS A 45 -5.43 -0.53 4.28
CA CYS A 45 -4.77 0.59 3.63
C CYS A 45 -4.17 1.51 4.68
N PHE A 46 -2.92 1.87 4.48
CA PHE A 46 -2.19 2.83 5.29
C PHE A 46 -1.90 4.06 4.44
N THR A 47 -2.01 5.24 5.04
CA THR A 47 -1.84 6.53 4.39
C THR A 47 -0.80 7.35 5.12
N VAL A 48 0.02 8.07 4.36
CA VAL A 48 0.88 9.14 4.84
C VAL A 48 0.10 10.44 4.71
N ILE A 49 -0.10 11.17 5.81
CA ILE A 49 -0.87 12.42 5.83
C ILE A 49 -0.06 13.57 6.42
N ASP A 50 -0.37 14.79 5.98
CA ASP A 50 0.07 16.03 6.64
C ASP A 50 -0.98 16.55 7.65
N GLU A 51 -0.70 17.70 8.28
CA GLU A 51 -1.59 18.34 9.27
C GLU A 51 -2.96 18.74 8.68
N ASN A 52 -3.02 18.98 7.37
CA ASN A 52 -4.24 19.34 6.66
C ASN A 52 -5.02 18.10 6.18
N LYS A 53 -4.64 16.90 6.63
CA LYS A 53 -5.21 15.60 6.21
C LYS A 53 -5.06 15.34 4.71
N ARG A 54 -4.10 16.00 4.05
CA ARG A 54 -3.75 15.71 2.66
C ARG A 54 -3.01 14.39 2.62
N ILE A 55 -3.39 13.51 1.69
CA ILE A 55 -2.71 12.23 1.50
C ILE A 55 -1.46 12.49 0.65
N LEU A 56 -0.29 12.19 1.20
CA LEU A 56 1.01 12.30 0.53
C LEU A 56 1.43 10.98 -0.12
N GLY A 57 0.84 9.88 0.32
CA GLY A 57 1.08 8.55 -0.21
C GLY A 57 0.21 7.51 0.49
N TYR A 58 0.07 6.33 -0.11
CA TYR A 58 -0.62 5.23 0.52
C TYR A 58 -0.03 3.89 0.08
N TYR A 59 -0.27 2.87 0.90
CA TYR A 59 0.01 1.50 0.52
C TYR A 59 -1.03 0.53 1.09
N THR A 60 -1.18 -0.62 0.44
CA THR A 60 -2.08 -1.68 0.89
C THR A 60 -1.33 -2.99 1.07
N LEU A 61 -1.64 -3.71 2.14
CA LEU A 61 -1.09 -5.02 2.42
C LEU A 61 -2.18 -6.09 2.30
N ALA A 62 -1.80 -7.31 1.93
CA ALA A 62 -2.67 -8.48 2.00
C ALA A 62 -1.86 -9.72 2.37
N SER A 63 -2.44 -10.61 3.16
CA SER A 63 -1.83 -11.93 3.41
C SER A 63 -1.84 -12.76 2.13
N THR A 64 -0.71 -13.39 1.82
CA THR A 64 -0.61 -14.29 0.66
C THR A 64 0.30 -15.47 0.99
N SER A 65 0.32 -16.45 0.10
CA SER A 65 1.22 -17.59 0.18
C SER A 65 1.82 -17.84 -1.19
N ILE A 66 3.13 -18.03 -1.24
CA ILE A 66 3.87 -18.25 -2.49
C ILE A 66 4.19 -19.74 -2.59
N PRO A 67 3.77 -20.44 -3.66
CA PRO A 67 4.15 -21.84 -3.86
C PRO A 67 5.67 -21.98 -3.88
N LEU A 68 6.22 -22.96 -3.13
CA LEU A 68 7.67 -23.15 -3.07
C LEU A 68 8.25 -23.44 -4.46
N VAL A 69 7.48 -24.10 -5.33
CA VAL A 69 7.86 -24.45 -6.70
C VAL A 69 8.10 -23.24 -7.60
N SER A 70 7.44 -22.10 -7.36
CA SER A 70 7.58 -20.89 -8.18
C SER A 70 8.75 -20.00 -7.78
N LEU A 71 9.43 -20.31 -6.67
CA LEU A 71 10.58 -19.54 -6.20
C LEU A 71 11.86 -19.92 -6.95
N PRO A 72 12.85 -19.00 -7.03
CA PRO A 72 14.21 -19.33 -7.46
C PRO A 72 14.89 -20.37 -6.53
N GLU A 73 15.69 -21.29 -7.09
CA GLU A 73 16.33 -22.38 -6.33
C GLU A 73 17.25 -21.89 -5.19
N ASN A 74 17.92 -20.76 -5.37
CA ASN A 74 18.75 -20.14 -4.33
C ASN A 74 17.95 -19.68 -3.09
N LEU A 75 16.68 -19.32 -3.28
CA LEU A 75 15.75 -18.99 -2.20
C LEU A 75 15.17 -20.26 -1.57
N LYS A 76 14.75 -21.24 -2.38
CA LYS A 76 14.15 -22.51 -1.88
C LYS A 76 15.06 -23.22 -0.88
N LYS A 77 16.37 -23.27 -1.14
CA LYS A 77 17.35 -23.95 -0.28
C LYS A 77 17.45 -23.37 1.14
N LYS A 78 17.05 -22.11 1.32
CA LYS A 78 17.11 -21.40 2.62
C LYS A 78 15.77 -21.41 3.36
N LEU A 79 14.74 -22.00 2.79
CA LEU A 79 13.37 -21.98 3.33
C LEU A 79 12.94 -23.37 3.81
N PRO A 80 12.05 -23.46 4.80
CA PRO A 80 11.45 -24.72 5.22
C PRO A 80 10.79 -25.44 4.03
N ARG A 81 10.87 -26.77 3.98
CA ARG A 81 10.31 -27.59 2.89
C ARG A 81 8.80 -27.79 3.02
N TYR A 82 8.05 -26.69 3.12
CA TYR A 82 6.59 -26.70 3.01
C TYR A 82 6.17 -26.41 1.56
N PRO A 83 4.97 -26.86 1.12
CA PRO A 83 4.52 -26.63 -0.25
C PRO A 83 4.36 -25.15 -0.60
N SER A 84 4.24 -24.27 0.40
CA SER A 84 4.13 -22.82 0.22
C SER A 84 4.77 -22.04 1.35
N VAL A 85 5.18 -20.81 1.06
CA VAL A 85 5.85 -19.89 1.98
C VAL A 85 4.90 -18.73 2.29
N PRO A 86 4.62 -18.43 3.58
CA PRO A 86 3.76 -17.32 3.94
C PRO A 86 4.44 -15.99 3.57
N ALA A 87 3.67 -15.06 3.03
CA ALA A 87 4.15 -13.74 2.66
C ALA A 87 3.08 -12.67 2.87
N VAL A 88 3.52 -11.41 2.83
CA VAL A 88 2.63 -10.26 2.79
C VAL A 88 2.81 -9.58 1.44
N LEU A 89 1.73 -9.47 0.68
CA LEU A 89 1.71 -8.79 -0.61
C LEU A 89 1.58 -7.28 -0.38
N LEU A 90 2.55 -6.51 -0.87
CA LEU A 90 2.40 -5.08 -1.09
C LEU A 90 1.58 -4.86 -2.37
N GLY A 91 0.25 -4.83 -2.23
CA GLY A 91 -0.64 -4.84 -3.38
C GLY A 91 -0.63 -3.53 -4.18
N ARG A 92 -0.51 -2.40 -3.48
CA ARG A 92 -0.46 -1.06 -4.06
C ARG A 92 0.48 -0.21 -3.23
N LEU A 93 1.27 0.62 -3.90
CA LEU A 93 2.13 1.64 -3.31
C LEU A 93 2.10 2.85 -4.24
N ALA A 94 1.77 4.02 -3.70
CA ALA A 94 1.69 5.24 -4.46
C ALA A 94 2.13 6.44 -3.60
N VAL A 95 2.80 7.39 -4.24
CA VAL A 95 3.22 8.66 -3.65
C VAL A 95 2.63 9.76 -4.51
N ASP A 96 2.05 10.78 -3.88
CA ASP A 96 1.52 11.94 -4.59
C ASP A 96 2.66 12.67 -5.33
N LYS A 97 2.40 13.09 -6.57
CA LYS A 97 3.41 13.70 -7.45
C LYS A 97 3.95 15.03 -6.91
N GLN A 98 3.22 15.69 -6.02
CA GLN A 98 3.65 16.94 -5.41
C GLN A 98 4.59 16.73 -4.22
N VAL A 99 4.84 15.47 -3.84
CA VAL A 99 5.81 15.11 -2.80
C VAL A 99 7.17 14.91 -3.48
N SER A 100 8.08 15.86 -3.28
CA SER A 100 9.50 15.62 -3.57
C SER A 100 10.04 14.63 -2.54
N ILE A 101 10.14 13.36 -2.93
CA ILE A 101 10.95 12.40 -2.21
C ILE A 101 12.40 12.62 -2.65
N PHE A 102 13.21 13.18 -1.75
CA PHE A 102 14.65 12.99 -1.80
C PHE A 102 14.90 11.59 -1.23
N ILE A 103 15.11 10.60 -2.11
CA ILE A 103 15.67 9.29 -1.73
C ILE A 103 17.19 9.40 -1.81
#